data_AF-A0A170WLM4-F1
#
_entry.id   AF-A0A170WLM4-F1
#
_cell.length_a   1.000
_cell.length_b   1.000
_cell.length_c   1.000
_cell.angle_alpha   90.00
_cell.angle_beta   90.00
_cell.angle_gamma   90.00
#
_symmetry.space_group_name_H-M   'P 1'
#
loop_
_entity.id
_entity.type
_entity.pdbx_description
1 polymer ?
#
loop_
_entity_poly.entity_id
_entity_poly.type
_entity_poly.pdbx_seq_one_letter_code
_entity_poly.pdbx_strand_id
1 'polypeptide(L)'
;DEVIEAVPYVTTLETLDKYDCDFCVHGDDITTTVDGVDTYHLVKAAGRYREVERTRGVSTTDIVGRMLLMTREHFKRGEQEYSVAKGHSSCLGLDSSATQPFTACSKFLPTSRKIVQFSEGKEPKPGDKVVYVAGAFDLFHVGHLDFLEAAKSEGDFLIVGLHTDPT
;
A
#
# COMPACT_ATOMS: atom_id res chain seq x y z
N ASP A 1 -17.68 -8.91 -8.58
CA ASP A 1 -16.80 -7.75 -8.33
C ASP A 1 -16.34 -7.16 -9.63
N GLU A 2 -16.22 -5.85 -9.69
CA GLU A 2 -15.81 -5.09 -10.87
C GLU A 2 -15.27 -3.71 -10.46
N VAL A 3 -14.55 -3.05 -11.35
CA VAL A 3 -14.08 -1.68 -11.17
C VAL A 3 -14.93 -0.77 -12.05
N ILE A 4 -15.52 0.26 -11.46
CA ILE A 4 -16.36 1.24 -12.16
C ILE A 4 -15.59 2.55 -12.26
N GLU A 5 -15.37 3.00 -13.50
CA GLU A 5 -14.69 4.26 -13.78
C GLU A 5 -15.65 5.46 -13.75
N ALA A 6 -15.07 6.67 -13.64
CA ALA A 6 -15.80 7.94 -13.70
C ALA A 6 -16.95 8.07 -12.68
N VAL A 7 -16.83 7.43 -11.52
CA VAL A 7 -17.75 7.61 -10.40
C VAL A 7 -17.59 9.01 -9.77
N PRO A 8 -18.67 9.59 -9.21
CA PRO A 8 -18.59 10.86 -8.49
C PRO A 8 -17.57 10.80 -7.35
N TYR A 9 -16.90 11.92 -7.08
CA TYR A 9 -15.89 12.02 -6.02
C TYR A 9 -16.47 11.72 -4.62
N VAL A 10 -17.70 12.15 -4.37
CA VAL A 10 -18.42 11.88 -3.12
C VAL A 10 -19.43 10.76 -3.37
N THR A 11 -19.40 9.73 -2.51
CA THR A 11 -20.39 8.65 -2.55
C THR A 11 -21.79 9.18 -2.22
N THR A 12 -22.73 8.96 -3.14
CA THR A 12 -24.15 9.30 -2.95
C THR A 12 -25.02 8.05 -2.90
N LEU A 13 -26.22 8.16 -2.33
CA LEU A 13 -27.22 7.07 -2.34
C LEU A 13 -27.58 6.66 -3.77
N GLU A 14 -27.70 7.64 -4.68
CA GLU A 14 -27.95 7.38 -6.10
C GLU A 14 -26.86 6.51 -6.74
N THR A 15 -25.60 6.72 -6.35
CA THR A 15 -24.48 5.90 -6.85
C THR A 15 -24.61 4.47 -6.34
N LEU A 16 -24.98 4.28 -5.07
CA LEU A 16 -25.17 2.95 -4.50
C LEU A 16 -26.36 2.23 -5.14
N ASP A 17 -27.47 2.93 -5.37
CA ASP A 17 -28.67 2.35 -5.99
C ASP A 17 -28.43 2.03 -7.47
N LYS A 18 -27.67 2.87 -8.18
CA LYS A 18 -27.31 2.64 -9.59
C LYS A 18 -26.55 1.33 -9.80
N TYR A 19 -25.73 0.94 -8.84
CA TYR A 19 -24.87 -0.25 -8.91
C TYR A 19 -25.29 -1.35 -7.93
N ASP A 20 -26.53 -1.29 -7.43
CA ASP A 20 -27.12 -2.30 -6.52
C ASP A 20 -26.21 -2.65 -5.33
N CYS A 21 -25.61 -1.63 -4.71
CA CYS A 21 -24.70 -1.78 -3.58
C CYS A 21 -25.44 -1.57 -2.25
N ASP A 22 -25.37 -2.53 -1.33
CA ASP A 22 -26.04 -2.42 -0.02
C ASP A 22 -25.52 -1.24 0.82
N PHE A 23 -24.20 -1.06 0.88
CA PHE A 23 -23.54 -0.01 1.66
C PHE A 23 -22.17 0.33 1.07
N CYS A 24 -21.63 1.51 1.42
CA CYS A 24 -20.23 1.84 1.15
C CYS A 24 -19.36 1.63 2.39
N VAL A 25 -18.08 1.42 2.13
CA VAL A 25 -17.03 1.26 3.15
C VAL A 25 -15.96 2.31 2.92
N HIS A 26 -15.61 3.08 3.96
CA HIS A 26 -14.56 4.08 3.93
C HIS A 26 -13.68 3.99 5.19
N GLY A 27 -12.50 4.59 5.13
CA GLY A 27 -11.64 4.75 6.30
C GLY A 27 -12.26 5.64 7.37
N ASP A 28 -11.67 5.62 8.56
CA ASP A 28 -12.03 6.45 9.73
C ASP A 28 -11.48 7.89 9.67
N ASP A 29 -11.11 8.37 8.47
CA ASP A 29 -10.61 9.73 8.26
C ASP A 29 -11.73 10.77 8.45
N ILE A 30 -11.39 11.93 9.03
CA ILE A 30 -12.34 13.04 9.21
C ILE A 30 -12.66 13.64 7.84
N THR A 31 -13.92 13.49 7.41
CA THR A 31 -14.39 13.94 6.09
C THR A 31 -15.45 15.02 6.25
N THR A 32 -15.01 16.27 6.33
CA THR A 32 -15.89 17.43 6.48
C THR A 32 -15.83 18.36 5.27
N THR A 33 -16.96 18.94 4.92
CA THR A 33 -17.05 20.03 3.95
C THR A 33 -16.51 21.34 4.55
N VAL A 34 -16.38 22.38 3.73
CA VAL A 34 -15.99 23.73 4.20
C VAL A 34 -16.92 24.30 5.26
N ASP A 35 -18.17 23.84 5.29
CA ASP A 35 -19.20 24.22 6.27
C ASP A 35 -19.15 23.36 7.56
N GLY A 36 -18.19 22.44 7.66
CA GLY A 36 -18.03 21.53 8.80
C GLY A 36 -19.03 20.38 8.83
N VAL A 37 -19.78 20.15 7.74
CA VAL A 37 -20.74 19.06 7.63
C VAL A 37 -20.05 17.79 7.12
N ASP A 38 -20.39 16.63 7.68
CA ASP A 38 -19.88 15.34 7.22
C ASP A 38 -20.24 15.11 5.75
N THR A 39 -19.24 14.80 4.92
CA THR A 39 -19.40 14.58 3.48
C THR A 39 -20.37 13.43 3.17
N TYR A 40 -20.48 12.44 4.06
CA TYR A 40 -21.31 11.25 3.91
C TYR A 40 -22.56 11.25 4.78
N HIS A 41 -22.97 12.40 5.34
CA HIS A 41 -24.11 12.50 6.25
C HIS A 41 -25.38 11.83 5.72
N LEU A 42 -25.69 11.96 4.42
CA LEU A 42 -26.86 11.32 3.80
C LEU A 42 -26.76 9.78 3.79
N VAL A 43 -25.58 9.25 3.49
CA VAL A 43 -25.33 7.81 3.41
C VAL A 43 -25.30 7.19 4.82
N LYS A 44 -24.73 7.92 5.79
CA LYS A 44 -24.76 7.57 7.22
C LYS A 44 -26.18 7.57 7.77
N ALA A 45 -26.98 8.60 7.48
CA ALA A 45 -28.37 8.69 7.91
C ALA A 45 -29.24 7.55 7.35
N ALA A 46 -28.94 7.07 6.14
CA ALA A 46 -29.60 5.92 5.54
C ALA A 46 -29.14 4.56 6.10
N GLY A 47 -28.16 4.52 7.01
CA GLY A 47 -27.61 3.28 7.57
C GLY A 47 -26.74 2.47 6.59
N ARG A 48 -26.38 3.06 5.45
CA ARG A 48 -25.65 2.41 4.33
C ARG A 48 -24.17 2.79 4.30
N TYR A 49 -23.60 3.13 5.45
CA TYR A 49 -22.19 3.47 5.61
C TYR A 49 -21.53 2.54 6.63
N ARG A 50 -20.30 2.10 6.35
CA ARG A 50 -19.47 1.29 7.26
C ARG A 50 -18.06 1.86 7.30
N GLU A 51 -17.45 1.80 8.47
CA GLU A 51 -16.09 2.30 8.72
C GLU A 51 -15.11 1.14 8.88
N VAL A 52 -13.90 1.31 8.36
CA VAL A 52 -12.77 0.42 8.57
C VAL A 52 -11.59 1.20 9.12
N GLU A 53 -10.86 0.59 10.06
CA GLU A 53 -9.71 1.22 10.69
C GLU A 53 -8.56 1.43 9.69
N ARG A 54 -7.89 2.57 9.81
CA ARG A 54 -6.67 2.85 9.06
C ARG A 54 -5.58 1.78 9.27
N THR A 55 -4.98 1.33 8.17
CA THR A 55 -3.85 0.40 8.25
C THR A 55 -2.61 1.09 8.84
N ARG A 56 -2.15 0.58 9.98
CA ARG A 56 -0.96 1.11 10.67
C ARG A 56 0.33 0.82 9.91
N GLY A 57 1.22 1.81 9.85
CA GLY A 57 2.59 1.65 9.37
C GLY A 57 2.80 1.92 7.88
N VAL A 58 1.77 2.39 7.16
CA VAL A 58 1.87 2.81 5.77
C VAL A 58 0.95 3.99 5.48
N SER A 59 1.42 4.96 4.70
CA SER A 59 0.61 6.03 4.12
C SER A 59 1.30 6.58 2.88
N THR A 60 0.56 7.22 1.97
CA THR A 60 1.15 7.84 0.78
C THR A 60 2.19 8.90 1.16
N THR A 61 1.94 9.70 2.20
CA THR A 61 2.90 10.70 2.69
C THR A 61 4.18 10.06 3.21
N ASP A 62 4.07 8.94 3.93
CA ASP A 62 5.23 8.18 4.40
C ASP A 62 6.04 7.63 3.22
N ILE A 63 5.38 7.03 2.22
CA ILE A 63 6.03 6.52 1.01
C ILE A 63 6.73 7.65 0.22
N VAL A 64 6.05 8.79 0.01
CA VAL A 64 6.64 9.98 -0.63
C VAL A 64 7.84 10.48 0.19
N GLY A 65 7.74 10.47 1.52
CA GLY A 65 8.85 10.80 2.41
C GLY A 65 10.07 9.90 2.16
N ARG A 66 9.88 8.58 2.01
CA ARG A 66 10.95 7.63 1.69
C ARG A 66 11.55 7.87 0.30
N MET A 67 10.70 8.12 -0.70
CA MET A 67 11.17 8.50 -2.05
C MET A 67 12.06 9.75 -1.97
N LEU A 68 11.62 10.77 -1.23
CA LEU A 68 12.37 12.00 -1.03
C LEU A 68 13.65 11.82 -0.22
N LEU A 69 13.82 10.75 0.56
CA LEU A 69 15.08 10.46 1.27
C LEU A 69 16.13 9.83 0.36
N MET A 70 15.73 8.87 -0.48
CA MET A 70 16.55 8.37 -1.61
C MET A 70 16.90 9.54 -2.56
N THR A 71 15.93 10.44 -2.68
CA THR A 71 15.87 11.81 -3.19
C THR A 71 16.97 12.84 -2.91
N ARG A 72 17.87 12.64 -1.94
CA ARG A 72 18.70 13.74 -1.39
C ARG A 72 20.17 13.72 -1.75
N GLU A 73 20.63 12.66 -2.41
CA GLU A 73 22.07 12.49 -2.70
C GLU A 73 22.47 12.91 -4.13
N HIS A 74 21.56 12.92 -5.10
CA HIS A 74 21.86 13.30 -6.51
C HIS A 74 22.09 14.80 -6.77
N PHE A 75 22.00 15.67 -5.76
CA PHE A 75 22.56 17.03 -5.86
C PHE A 75 24.08 17.06 -5.66
N LYS A 76 24.70 15.97 -5.17
CA LYS A 76 26.15 15.84 -5.07
C LYS A 76 26.71 15.26 -6.37
N ARG A 77 26.94 16.12 -7.37
CA ARG A 77 27.70 15.72 -8.57
C ARG A 77 29.22 15.77 -8.30
N GLY A 78 29.96 14.74 -8.69
CA GLY A 78 31.43 14.66 -8.60
C GLY A 78 31.95 13.53 -7.73
N GLU A 79 33.20 13.62 -7.23
CA GLU A 79 33.91 12.58 -6.45
C GLU A 79 33.18 12.08 -5.17
N GLN A 80 32.05 12.69 -4.82
CA GLN A 80 31.22 12.37 -3.66
C GLN A 80 29.86 11.73 -4.01
N GLU A 81 29.60 11.43 -5.29
CA GLU A 81 28.35 10.80 -5.79
C GLU A 81 28.06 9.43 -5.15
N TYR A 82 29.12 8.69 -4.76
CA TYR A 82 29.03 7.42 -4.02
C TYR A 82 29.44 7.55 -2.55
N SER A 83 29.64 8.77 -2.06
CA SER A 83 29.94 8.98 -0.64
C SER A 83 28.62 9.03 0.14
N VAL A 84 28.32 7.95 0.84
CA VAL A 84 27.26 7.93 1.86
C VAL A 84 27.73 8.85 2.99
N ALA A 85 27.44 10.14 2.87
CA ALA A 85 27.78 11.08 3.92
C ALA A 85 26.92 10.75 5.14
N LYS A 86 27.57 10.43 6.26
CA LYS A 86 26.97 10.42 7.61
C LYS A 86 26.60 11.84 8.05
N GLY A 87 25.87 12.58 7.22
CA GLY A 87 25.38 13.91 7.52
C GLY A 87 24.19 13.81 8.45
N HIS A 88 24.35 14.28 9.69
CA HIS A 88 23.25 14.45 10.64
C HIS A 88 22.13 15.26 9.99
N SER A 89 21.00 14.59 9.73
CA SER A 89 19.76 15.26 9.31
C SER A 89 19.13 15.92 10.54
N SER A 90 19.14 17.25 10.60
CA SER A 90 18.51 18.03 11.67
C SER A 90 17.04 18.35 11.42
N CYS A 91 16.41 17.77 10.41
CA CYS A 91 14.99 17.97 10.17
C CYS A 91 14.38 16.75 9.46
N LEU A 92 13.26 16.28 10.00
CA LEU A 92 12.52 15.04 9.75
C LEU A 92 13.03 13.83 10.58
N GLY A 93 12.49 13.69 11.79
CA GLY A 93 12.56 12.44 12.57
C GLY A 93 13.58 12.41 13.70
N LEU A 94 13.58 13.40 14.61
CA LEU A 94 14.24 13.26 15.91
C LEU A 94 13.32 12.48 16.87
N ASP A 95 13.17 11.18 16.64
CA ASP A 95 13.04 10.26 17.78
C ASP A 95 14.45 9.70 18.06
N SER A 96 14.78 9.51 19.34
CA SER A 96 16.06 8.95 19.78
C SER A 96 16.23 7.47 19.41
N SER A 97 15.30 6.90 18.65
CA SER A 97 15.26 5.52 18.20
C SER A 97 15.48 5.33 16.70
N ALA A 98 15.76 6.40 15.94
CA ALA A 98 16.03 6.32 14.50
C ALA A 98 17.41 5.68 14.22
N THR A 99 17.51 4.38 14.45
CA THR A 99 18.68 3.56 14.14
C THR A 99 18.61 3.11 12.68
N GLN A 100 19.53 3.63 11.86
CA GLN A 100 19.87 3.22 10.49
C GLN A 100 18.95 3.71 9.33
N PRO A 101 19.52 4.32 8.27
CA PRO A 101 18.78 4.79 7.10
C PRO A 101 18.18 3.67 6.23
N PHE A 102 18.74 2.46 6.30
CA PHE A 102 18.29 1.31 5.48
C PHE A 102 17.17 0.48 6.14
N THR A 103 17.04 0.45 7.47
CA THR A 103 16.15 -0.49 8.19
C THR A 103 15.06 0.18 9.03
N ALA A 104 15.05 1.50 9.21
CA ALA A 104 14.17 2.18 10.17
C ALA A 104 13.14 3.17 9.58
N CYS A 105 12.81 3.07 8.30
CA CYS A 105 11.73 3.90 7.74
C CYS A 105 10.34 3.26 7.82
N SER A 106 10.25 1.93 7.98
CA SER A 106 8.96 1.23 8.09
C SER A 106 8.57 0.94 9.53
N LYS A 107 7.51 1.61 10.01
CA LYS A 107 6.88 1.31 11.31
C LYS A 107 5.78 0.24 11.19
N PHE A 108 5.78 -0.52 10.09
CA PHE A 108 4.85 -1.62 9.90
C PHE A 108 5.20 -2.77 10.85
N LEU A 109 4.22 -3.19 11.65
CA LEU A 109 4.34 -4.33 12.56
C LEU A 109 3.74 -5.56 11.88
N PRO A 110 4.56 -6.49 11.34
CA PRO A 110 4.07 -7.75 10.82
C PRO A 110 3.65 -8.64 11.99
N THR A 111 2.42 -9.15 11.94
CA THR A 111 1.93 -10.16 12.88
C THR A 111 1.50 -11.39 12.10
N SER A 112 1.61 -12.57 12.71
CA SER A 112 1.12 -13.82 12.11
C SER A 112 -0.35 -13.71 11.68
N ARG A 113 -1.18 -13.01 12.46
CA ARG A 113 -2.58 -12.73 12.14
C ARG A 113 -2.74 -11.97 10.82
N LYS A 114 -1.91 -10.96 10.55
CA LYS A 114 -1.95 -10.24 9.27
C LYS A 114 -1.55 -11.15 8.12
N ILE A 115 -0.52 -11.97 8.28
CA ILE A 115 -0.11 -12.93 7.24
C ILE A 115 -1.28 -13.85 6.89
N VAL A 116 -1.97 -14.40 7.90
CA VAL A 116 -3.13 -15.27 7.69
C VAL A 116 -4.27 -14.53 6.98
N GLN A 117 -4.51 -13.26 7.29
CA GLN A 117 -5.54 -12.44 6.62
C GLN A 117 -5.28 -12.23 5.12
N PHE A 118 -4.00 -12.19 4.72
CA PHE A 118 -3.59 -12.00 3.32
C PHE A 118 -3.21 -13.31 2.62
N SER A 119 -3.17 -14.44 3.34
CA SER A 119 -2.87 -15.74 2.76
C SER A 119 -4.17 -16.50 2.44
N GLU A 120 -4.31 -16.97 1.20
CA GLU A 120 -5.43 -17.84 0.84
C GLU A 120 -5.34 -19.25 1.48
N GLY A 121 -4.15 -19.63 1.99
CA GLY A 121 -3.92 -20.94 2.62
C GLY A 121 -4.06 -22.14 1.68
N LYS A 122 -4.03 -21.91 0.36
CA LYS A 122 -4.15 -22.97 -0.65
C LYS A 122 -2.78 -23.56 -0.97
N GLU A 123 -2.72 -24.88 -1.01
CA GLU A 123 -1.55 -25.64 -1.47
C GLU A 123 -1.74 -26.06 -2.93
N PRO A 124 -0.64 -26.25 -3.69
CA PRO A 124 -0.71 -26.80 -5.04
C PRO A 124 -1.29 -28.22 -5.02
N LYS A 125 -2.23 -28.51 -5.91
CA LYS A 125 -2.85 -29.83 -6.00
C LYS A 125 -1.90 -30.81 -6.71
N PRO A 126 -2.07 -32.12 -6.48
CA PRO A 126 -1.34 -33.13 -7.24
C PRO A 126 -1.62 -32.98 -8.74
N GLY A 127 -0.59 -32.65 -9.52
CA GLY A 127 -0.67 -32.45 -10.98
C GLY A 127 -0.65 -30.99 -11.45
N ASP A 128 -0.76 -30.02 -10.54
CA ASP A 128 -0.66 -28.60 -10.88
C ASP A 128 0.73 -28.24 -11.40
N LYS A 129 0.81 -27.47 -12.49
CA LYS A 129 2.08 -26.89 -12.96
C LYS A 129 2.44 -25.69 -12.07
N VAL A 130 3.43 -25.89 -11.20
CA VAL A 130 3.94 -24.83 -10.31
C VAL A 130 4.94 -23.94 -11.05
N VAL A 131 4.65 -22.65 -11.08
CA VAL A 131 5.51 -21.59 -11.62
C VAL A 131 6.16 -20.84 -10.46
N TYR A 132 7.46 -20.61 -10.53
CA TYR A 132 8.20 -19.83 -9.54
C TYR A 132 8.81 -18.58 -10.18
N VAL A 133 8.60 -17.43 -9.55
CA VAL A 133 9.24 -16.16 -9.91
C VAL A 133 9.87 -15.55 -8.66
N ALA A 134 10.95 -14.78 -8.83
CA ALA A 134 11.63 -14.13 -7.71
C ALA A 134 11.97 -12.68 -8.07
N GLY A 135 11.98 -11.81 -7.06
CA GLY A 135 12.28 -10.40 -7.23
C GLY A 135 12.24 -9.62 -5.92
N ALA A 136 12.55 -8.34 -6.01
CA ALA A 136 12.37 -7.42 -4.88
C ALA A 136 10.90 -7.07 -4.65
N PHE A 137 10.14 -6.84 -5.73
CA PHE A 137 8.75 -6.36 -5.69
C PHE A 137 8.56 -5.09 -4.84
N ASP A 138 9.58 -4.23 -4.81
CA ASP A 138 9.52 -2.93 -4.14
C ASP A 138 8.55 -2.00 -4.86
N LEU A 139 7.85 -1.16 -4.08
CA LEU A 139 6.76 -0.28 -4.53
C LEU A 139 5.85 -0.96 -5.57
N PHE A 140 5.23 -2.08 -5.15
CA PHE A 140 4.39 -2.91 -6.01
C PHE A 140 3.42 -2.07 -6.87
N HIS A 141 3.48 -2.25 -8.19
CA HIS A 141 2.88 -1.36 -9.19
C HIS A 141 2.41 -2.15 -10.42
N VAL A 142 1.72 -1.49 -11.36
CA VAL A 142 1.11 -2.12 -12.54
C VAL A 142 2.06 -3.01 -13.35
N GLY A 143 3.31 -2.60 -13.57
CA GLY A 143 4.28 -3.47 -14.26
C GLY A 143 4.56 -4.81 -13.56
N HIS A 144 4.49 -4.86 -12.22
CA HIS A 144 4.56 -6.13 -11.49
C HIS A 144 3.29 -6.96 -11.66
N LEU A 145 2.11 -6.32 -11.75
CA LEU A 145 0.84 -7.00 -12.04
C LEU A 145 0.88 -7.66 -13.42
N ASP A 146 1.26 -6.91 -14.46
CA ASP A 146 1.36 -7.43 -15.83
C ASP A 146 2.34 -8.62 -15.90
N PHE A 147 3.47 -8.51 -15.20
CA PHE A 147 4.46 -9.59 -15.09
C PHE A 147 3.89 -10.83 -14.38
N LEU A 148 3.22 -10.65 -13.24
CA LEU A 148 2.65 -11.76 -12.48
C LEU A 148 1.46 -12.40 -13.19
N GLU A 149 0.66 -11.64 -13.94
CA GLU A 149 -0.41 -12.16 -14.79
C GLU A 149 0.16 -13.05 -15.89
N ALA A 150 1.19 -12.57 -16.60
CA ALA A 150 1.89 -13.38 -17.60
C ALA A 150 2.51 -14.64 -16.98
N ALA A 151 3.21 -14.52 -15.85
CA ALA A 151 3.78 -15.68 -15.15
C ALA A 151 2.71 -16.66 -14.66
N LYS A 152 1.55 -16.15 -14.21
CA LYS A 152 0.43 -16.99 -13.78
C LYS A 152 -0.19 -17.75 -14.95
N SER A 153 -0.22 -17.16 -16.16
CA SER A 153 -0.76 -17.83 -17.36
C SER A 153 0.04 -19.09 -17.75
N GLU A 154 1.29 -19.19 -17.30
CA GLU A 154 2.17 -20.33 -17.59
C GLU A 154 1.92 -21.55 -16.68
N GLY A 155 1.03 -21.48 -15.67
CA GLY A 155 0.73 -22.65 -14.85
C GLY A 155 -0.36 -22.48 -13.78
N ASP A 156 -0.68 -23.58 -13.12
CA ASP A 156 -1.84 -23.70 -12.24
C ASP A 156 -1.59 -23.15 -10.84
N PHE A 157 -0.31 -22.98 -10.43
CA PHE A 157 0.07 -22.42 -9.13
C PHE A 157 1.28 -21.50 -9.26
N LEU A 158 1.21 -20.26 -8.76
CA LEU A 158 2.31 -19.29 -8.83
C LEU A 158 2.91 -19.07 -7.44
N ILE A 159 4.22 -19.25 -7.30
CA ILE A 159 4.98 -18.94 -6.09
C ILE A 159 5.87 -17.73 -6.38
N VAL A 160 5.78 -16.72 -5.53
CA VAL A 160 6.56 -15.48 -5.63
C VAL A 160 7.58 -15.42 -4.50
N GLY A 161 8.86 -15.54 -4.84
CA GLY A 161 9.98 -15.36 -3.92
C GLY A 161 10.31 -13.88 -3.73
N LEU A 162 10.25 -13.40 -2.50
CA LEU A 162 10.66 -12.04 -2.14
C LEU A 162 12.14 -12.07 -1.70
N HIS A 163 12.97 -11.25 -2.35
CA HIS A 163 14.36 -11.07 -1.94
C HIS A 163 14.44 -10.41 -0.56
N THR A 164 15.47 -10.77 0.21
CA THR A 164 15.75 -10.12 1.49
C THR A 164 16.42 -8.77 1.29
N ASP A 165 16.09 -7.81 2.16
CA ASP A 165 16.84 -6.55 2.21
C ASP A 165 18.30 -6.79 2.61
N PRO A 166 19.27 -6.12 1.96
CA PRO A 166 20.67 -6.19 2.37
C PRO A 166 20.86 -5.52 3.75
N THR A 167 21.59 -6.20 4.64
CA THR A 167 21.95 -5.73 5.99
C THR A 167 23.06 -4.69 5.99
#